data_AF-A0A1F8PTG7-F1
#
_entry.id   AF-A0A1F8PTG7-F1
#
_cell.length_a   1.000
_cell.length_b   1.000
_cell.length_c   1.000
_cell.angle_alpha   90.00
_cell.angle_beta   90.00
_cell.angle_gamma   90.00
#
_symmetry.space_group_name_H-M   'P 1'
#
loop_
_entity.id
_entity.type
_entity.pdbx_description
1 polymer ?
#
loop_
_entity_poly.entity_id
_entity_poly.type
_entity_poly.pdbx_seq_one_letter_code
_entity_poly.pdbx_strand_id
1 'polypeptide(L)'
;MDAEALTEQEKNCLLQIARQALEEAVGQSKPAARVVQSPSARLQQSGASFVTLTINGSLRGCIGALEPYQSLIEDVREHAMAAALQDYRFPPVTPEELAGIQIEISCLTRPL
;
A
#
# COMPACT_ATOMS: atom_id res chain seq x y z
N MET A 1 17.34 -6.67 -21.82
CA MET A 1 15.90 -6.96 -21.94
C MET A 1 15.22 -6.14 -20.86
N ASP A 2 14.63 -5.04 -21.30
CA ASP A 2 14.32 -3.87 -20.50
C ASP A 2 13.30 -4.16 -19.41
N ALA A 3 13.65 -3.72 -18.22
CA ALA A 3 12.84 -3.77 -17.02
C ALA A 3 11.74 -2.72 -17.11
N GLU A 4 10.58 -3.03 -17.70
CA GLU A 4 9.49 -2.05 -17.76
C GLU A 4 8.96 -1.73 -16.36
N ALA A 5 9.27 -0.51 -15.92
CA ALA A 5 8.74 0.09 -14.70
C ALA A 5 7.20 0.09 -14.72
N LEU A 6 6.58 0.12 -13.53
CA LEU A 6 5.14 0.29 -13.42
C LEU A 6 4.70 1.58 -14.12
N THR A 7 3.61 1.50 -14.87
CA THR A 7 3.00 2.69 -15.47
C THR A 7 2.43 3.60 -14.39
N GLU A 8 2.26 4.90 -14.69
CA GLU A 8 1.60 5.83 -13.77
C GLU A 8 0.19 5.37 -13.37
N GLN A 9 -0.50 4.69 -14.27
CA GLN A 9 -1.83 4.15 -14.00
C GLN A 9 -1.78 3.00 -12.98
N GLU A 10 -0.81 2.10 -13.11
CA GLU A 10 -0.58 1.00 -12.17
C GLU A 10 -0.13 1.52 -10.79
N LYS A 11 0.76 2.51 -10.74
CA LYS A 11 1.16 3.16 -9.49
C LYS A 11 -0.03 3.79 -8.76
N ASN A 12 -0.86 4.52 -9.50
CA ASN A 12 -2.07 5.14 -8.94
C ASN A 12 -3.07 4.09 -8.44
N CYS A 13 -3.22 2.97 -9.14
CA CYS A 13 -4.04 1.84 -8.69
C CYS A 13 -3.54 1.28 -7.35
N LEU A 14 -2.24 1.01 -7.23
CA LEU A 14 -1.65 0.52 -5.97
C LEU A 14 -1.81 1.52 -4.82
N LEU A 15 -1.61 2.82 -5.07
CA LEU A 15 -1.83 3.86 -4.05
C LEU A 15 -3.29 3.95 -3.60
N GLN A 16 -4.25 3.77 -4.52
CA GLN A 16 -5.67 3.72 -4.18
C GLN A 16 -6.00 2.51 -3.31
N ILE A 17 -5.49 1.33 -3.68
CA ILE A 17 -5.68 0.09 -2.92
C ILE A 17 -5.08 0.20 -1.52
N ALA A 18 -3.83 0.66 -1.42
CA ALA A 18 -3.17 0.87 -0.13
C ALA A 18 -3.95 1.85 0.75
N ARG A 19 -4.45 2.95 0.17
CA ARG A 19 -5.24 3.94 0.91
C ARG A 19 -6.56 3.37 1.40
N GLN A 20 -7.28 2.64 0.55
CA GLN A 20 -8.53 2.01 0.95
C GLN A 20 -8.30 1.01 2.08
N ALA A 21 -7.28 0.15 1.95
CA ALA A 21 -6.92 -0.83 2.97
C ALA A 21 -6.56 -0.16 4.31
N LEU A 22 -5.81 0.94 4.26
CA LEU A 22 -5.51 1.77 5.43
C LEU A 22 -6.79 2.33 6.09
N GLU A 23 -7.70 2.92 5.32
CA GLU A 23 -8.96 3.49 5.83
C GLU A 23 -9.88 2.41 6.44
N GLU A 24 -9.96 1.25 5.80
CA GLU A 24 -10.70 0.08 6.30
C GLU A 24 -10.10 -0.45 7.60
N ALA A 25 -8.78 -0.60 7.67
CA ALA A 25 -8.07 -1.10 8.86
C ALA A 25 -8.27 -0.20 10.08
N VAL A 26 -8.25 1.11 9.88
CA VAL A 26 -8.44 2.11 10.95
C VAL A 26 -9.92 2.25 11.36
N GLY A 27 -10.84 1.58 10.65
CA GLY A 27 -12.26 1.54 11.00
C GLY A 27 -13.05 2.75 10.51
N GLN A 28 -12.60 3.42 9.44
CA GLN A 28 -13.36 4.50 8.84
C GLN A 28 -14.66 3.94 8.25
N SER A 29 -15.81 4.28 8.86
CA SER A 29 -17.13 3.69 8.54
C SER A 29 -17.61 3.91 7.10
N LYS A 30 -16.93 4.77 6.35
CA LYS A 30 -17.18 5.01 4.93
C LYS A 30 -15.85 5.33 4.27
N PRO A 31 -15.14 4.32 3.71
CA PRO A 31 -13.99 4.57 2.87
C PRO A 31 -14.39 5.59 1.81
N ALA A 32 -13.51 6.54 1.50
CA ALA A 32 -13.80 7.47 0.42
C ALA A 32 -14.15 6.64 -0.82
N ALA A 33 -15.32 6.88 -1.44
CA ALA A 33 -15.75 6.15 -2.62
C ALA A 33 -14.79 6.45 -3.79
N ARG A 34 -13.66 5.75 -3.78
CA ARG A 34 -12.64 5.83 -4.81
C ARG A 34 -12.95 4.74 -5.80
N VAL A 35 -13.03 5.13 -7.07
CA VAL A 35 -13.08 4.20 -8.17
C VAL A 35 -11.71 3.53 -8.21
N VAL A 36 -11.58 2.37 -7.57
CA VAL A 36 -10.42 1.50 -7.77
C VAL A 36 -10.48 1.09 -9.24
N GLN A 37 -9.54 1.60 -10.02
CA GLN A 37 -9.40 1.15 -11.41
C GLN A 37 -9.15 -0.36 -11.39
N SER A 38 -9.81 -1.09 -12.29
CA SER A 38 -9.60 -2.53 -12.39
C SER A 38 -8.10 -2.80 -12.53
N PRO A 39 -7.50 -3.59 -11.62
CA PRO A 39 -6.07 -3.83 -11.64
C PRO A 39 -5.65 -4.48 -12.96
N SER A 40 -4.50 -4.06 -13.49
CA SER A 40 -3.91 -4.73 -14.65
C SER A 40 -3.53 -6.16 -14.29
N ALA A 41 -3.46 -7.05 -15.29
CA ALA A 41 -2.99 -8.42 -15.08
C ALA A 41 -1.59 -8.47 -14.45
N ARG A 42 -0.74 -7.45 -14.72
CA ARG A 42 0.60 -7.35 -14.13
C ARG A 42 0.56 -7.17 -12.62
N LEU A 43 -0.35 -6.35 -12.11
CA LEU A 43 -0.46 -6.14 -10.66
C LEU A 43 -0.99 -7.39 -9.91
N GLN A 44 -1.61 -8.33 -10.64
CA GLN A 44 -2.05 -9.62 -10.10
C GLN A 44 -0.94 -10.68 -10.09
N GLN A 45 0.21 -10.42 -10.71
CA GLN A 45 1.36 -11.31 -10.68
C GLN A 45 2.09 -11.23 -9.34
N SER A 46 2.88 -12.26 -9.06
CA SER A 46 3.65 -12.37 -7.82
C SER A 46 4.64 -11.20 -7.69
N GLY A 47 4.61 -10.51 -6.56
CA GLY A 47 5.42 -9.32 -6.31
C GLY A 47 5.61 -9.06 -4.82
N ALA A 48 6.67 -8.34 -4.47
CA ALA A 48 7.01 -7.97 -3.11
C ALA A 48 7.12 -6.45 -3.01
N SER A 49 6.53 -5.87 -1.96
CA SER A 49 6.56 -4.43 -1.74
C SER A 49 6.80 -4.07 -0.28
N PHE A 50 7.22 -2.82 -0.09
CA PHE A 50 7.23 -2.13 1.18
C PHE A 50 6.26 -0.96 1.11
N VAL A 51 5.30 -0.93 2.03
CA VAL A 51 4.37 0.17 2.20
C VAL A 51 4.84 1.03 3.36
N THR A 52 5.10 2.29 3.08
CA THR A 52 5.55 3.28 4.06
C THR A 52 4.49 4.36 4.24
N LEU A 53 4.12 4.59 5.48
CA LEU A 53 3.21 5.65 5.91
C LEU A 53 4.05 6.78 6.49
N THR A 54 3.80 8.01 6.07
CA THR A 54 4.44 9.21 6.63
C THR A 54 3.42 10.29 6.95
N ILE A 55 3.70 11.10 7.97
CA ILE A 55 2.92 12.30 8.32
C ILE A 55 3.91 13.46 8.39
N ASN A 56 3.68 14.51 7.59
CA ASN A 56 4.58 15.68 7.50
C ASN A 56 6.05 15.29 7.27
N GLY A 57 6.30 14.28 6.43
CA GLY A 57 7.63 13.75 6.13
C GLY A 57 8.26 12.87 7.23
N SER A 58 7.57 12.66 8.36
CA SER A 58 8.02 11.76 9.42
C SER A 58 7.44 10.37 9.25
N LEU A 59 8.25 9.34 9.47
CA LEU A 59 7.81 7.94 9.41
C LEU A 59 6.71 7.68 10.45
N ARG A 60 5.61 7.07 10.01
CA ARG A 60 4.46 6.70 10.84
C ARG A 60 4.20 5.20 10.89
N GLY A 61 4.74 4.46 9.93
CA GLY A 61 4.71 3.00 9.86
C GLY A 61 5.39 2.53 8.57
N CYS A 62 6.03 1.37 8.60
CA CYS A 62 6.58 0.76 7.40
C CYS A 62 6.61 -0.76 7.56
N ILE A 63 5.93 -1.47 6.67
CA ILE A 63 5.88 -2.93 6.63
C ILE A 63 5.99 -3.38 5.17
N GLY A 64 6.64 -4.51 4.95
CA GLY A 64 6.85 -5.09 3.64
C GLY A 64 7.51 -6.45 3.69
N ALA A 65 7.64 -7.07 2.51
CA ALA A 65 8.32 -8.34 2.33
C ALA A 65 9.47 -8.21 1.34
N LEU A 66 10.53 -9.00 1.54
CA LEU A 66 11.67 -9.08 0.63
C LEU A 66 11.43 -10.05 -0.54
N GLU A 67 10.64 -11.09 -0.32
CA GLU A 67 10.37 -12.15 -1.28
C GLU A 67 8.90 -12.16 -1.68
N PRO A 68 8.59 -12.36 -2.98
CA PRO A 68 7.22 -12.37 -3.46
C PRO A 68 6.55 -13.69 -3.10
N TYR A 69 5.55 -13.64 -2.22
CA TYR A 69 4.78 -14.82 -1.80
C TYR A 69 3.30 -14.77 -2.22
N GLN A 70 2.85 -13.61 -2.70
CA GLN A 70 1.49 -13.37 -3.20
C GLN A 70 1.50 -12.31 -4.30
N SER A 71 0.32 -12.00 -4.84
CA SER A 71 0.20 -10.96 -5.86
C SER A 71 0.57 -9.59 -5.30
N LEU A 72 1.14 -8.72 -6.14
CA LEU A 72 1.57 -7.40 -5.72
C LEU A 72 0.41 -6.57 -5.11
N ILE A 73 -0.81 -6.73 -5.61
CA ILE A 73 -2.01 -6.08 -5.06
C ILE A 73 -2.29 -6.53 -3.63
N GLU A 74 -2.28 -7.84 -3.39
CA GLU A 74 -2.56 -8.38 -2.06
C GLU A 74 -1.44 -8.00 -1.10
N ASP A 75 -0.18 -8.05 -1.55
CA ASP A 75 1.00 -7.60 -0.79
C ASP A 75 0.86 -6.14 -0.36
N VAL A 76 0.55 -5.23 -1.28
CA VAL A 76 0.33 -3.82 -0.98
C VAL A 76 -0.86 -3.61 -0.04
N ARG A 77 -1.97 -4.33 -0.26
CA ARG A 77 -3.18 -4.24 0.56
C ARG A 77 -2.89 -4.64 2.01
N GLU A 78 -2.32 -5.82 2.22
CA GLU A 78 -1.99 -6.35 3.54
C GLU A 78 -0.94 -5.50 4.25
N HIS A 79 0.14 -5.11 3.54
CA HIS A 79 1.20 -4.30 4.12
C HIS A 79 0.75 -2.88 4.46
N ALA A 80 -0.22 -2.30 3.75
CA ALA A 80 -0.81 -1.02 4.12
C ALA A 80 -1.58 -1.11 5.45
N MET A 81 -2.35 -2.19 5.66
CA MET A 81 -3.05 -2.43 6.93
C MET A 81 -2.06 -2.70 8.06
N ALA A 82 -1.03 -3.52 7.80
CA ALA A 82 -0.02 -3.86 8.78
C ALA A 82 0.86 -2.66 9.16
N ALA A 83 1.23 -1.81 8.20
CA ALA A 83 1.97 -0.57 8.49
C ALA A 83 1.16 0.38 9.38
N ALA A 84 -0.17 0.33 9.32
CA ALA A 84 -1.05 1.14 10.15
C ALA A 84 -1.26 0.59 11.56
N LEU A 85 -1.34 -0.74 11.71
CA LEU A 85 -1.82 -1.37 12.95
C LEU A 85 -0.79 -2.27 13.65
N GLN A 86 0.22 -2.76 12.92
CA GLN A 86 1.12 -3.83 13.37
C GLN A 86 2.60 -3.43 13.42
N ASP A 87 2.96 -2.21 13.01
CA ASP A 87 4.32 -1.69 13.20
C ASP A 87 4.55 -1.35 14.68
N TYR A 88 5.18 -2.28 15.41
CA TYR A 88 5.43 -2.19 16.85
C TYR A 88 6.23 -0.96 17.31
N ARG A 89 6.86 -0.23 16.39
CA ARG A 89 7.59 1.01 16.69
C ARG A 89 6.64 2.18 16.94
N PHE A 90 5.38 2.07 16.51
CA PHE A 90 4.39 3.13 16.60
C PHE A 90 3.07 2.60 17.20
N PRO A 91 2.28 3.45 17.87
CA PRO A 91 0.90 3.08 18.21
C PRO A 91 0.07 2.89 16.93
N PRO A 92 -1.03 2.10 16.97
CA PRO A 92 -1.95 1.99 15.85
C PRO A 92 -2.40 3.37 15.34
N VAL A 93 -2.53 3.52 14.02
CA VAL A 93 -3.03 4.74 13.37
C VAL A 93 -4.46 5.01 13.80
N THR A 94 -4.76 6.27 14.13
CA THR A 94 -6.13 6.70 14.47
C THR A 94 -6.86 7.31 13.26
N PRO A 95 -8.21 7.36 13.25
CA PRO A 95 -8.97 7.95 12.16
C PRO A 95 -8.62 9.41 11.84
N GLU A 96 -8.21 10.18 12.86
CA GLU A 96 -7.85 11.59 12.71
C GLU A 96 -6.51 11.78 11.97
N GLU A 97 -5.61 10.80 12.06
CA GLU A 97 -4.32 10.82 11.38
C GLU A 97 -4.45 10.53 9.88
N LEU A 98 -5.52 9.83 9.46
CA LEU A 98 -5.72 9.40 8.07
C LEU A 98 -5.55 10.55 7.06
N ALA A 99 -6.11 11.72 7.34
CA ALA A 99 -6.04 12.87 6.43
C ALA A 99 -4.61 13.37 6.19
N GLY A 100 -3.71 13.19 7.16
CA GLY A 100 -2.31 13.62 7.09
C GLY A 100 -1.35 12.56 6.56
N ILE A 101 -1.79 11.30 6.43
CA ILE A 101 -0.94 10.20 5.98
C ILE A 101 -0.69 10.24 4.48
N GLN A 102 0.59 10.28 4.13
CA GLN A 102 1.11 10.02 2.78
C GLN A 102 1.58 8.58 2.70
N ILE A 103 1.27 7.91 1.60
CA ILE A 103 1.62 6.51 1.35
C ILE A 103 2.67 6.48 0.25
N GLU A 104 3.77 5.79 0.52
CA GLU A 104 4.79 5.44 -0.45
C GLU A 104 4.86 3.91 -0.59
N ILE A 105 4.97 3.43 -1.84
CA ILE A 105 5.03 2.00 -2.16
C ILE A 105 6.32 1.74 -2.90
N SER A 106 7.20 0.96 -2.30
CA SER A 106 8.45 0.50 -2.90
C SER A 106 8.32 -0.95 -3.34
N CYS A 107 8.18 -1.19 -4.65
CA CYS A 107 8.12 -2.55 -5.21
C CYS A 107 9.54 -3.09 -5.43
N LEU A 108 9.89 -4.21 -4.82
CA LEU A 108 11.24 -4.80 -4.88
C LEU A 108 11.41 -5.77 -6.04
N THR A 109 10.37 -6.55 -6.33
CA THR A 109 10.37 -7.50 -7.43
C THR A 109 9.44 -7.00 -8.52
N ARG A 110 9.88 -7.21 -9.76
CA ARG A 110 9.00 -6.96 -10.92
C ARG A 110 7.91 -8.02 -10.88
N PRO A 111 6.64 -7.64 -11.08
CA PRO A 111 5.60 -8.62 -11.33
C PRO A 111 6.01 -9.46 -12.55
N LEU A 112 6.05 -10.79 -12.38
CA LEU A 112 6.50 -11.77 -13.37
C LEU A 112 5.39 -12.11 -14.37
#